data_AF-A0A920JCZ2-F1
#
_entry.id   AF-A0A920JCZ2-F1
#
_cell.length_a   1.000
_cell.length_b   1.000
_cell.length_c   1.000
_cell.angle_alpha   90.00
_cell.angle_beta   90.00
_cell.angle_gamma   90.00
#
_symmetry.space_group_name_H-M   'P 1'
#
loop_
_entity.id
_entity.type
_entity.pdbx_description
1 polymer ?
#
loop_
_entity_poly.entity_id
_entity_poly.type
_entity_poly.pdbx_seq_one_letter_code
_entity_poly.pdbx_strand_id
1 'polypeptide(L)' 'MQNSTVLMSSPEYFRIEYSINPWMVEGVEVNLELAKAQWSGLNQLLKNGS' A
#
# COMPACT_ATOMS: atom_id res chain seq x y z
N MET A 1 -11.68 15.43 19.58
CA MET A 1 -10.88 14.87 18.47
C MET A 1 -11.72 14.98 17.22
N GLN A 2 -11.17 15.50 16.12
CA GLN A 2 -11.90 15.66 14.87
C GLN A 2 -12.00 14.29 14.20
N ASN A 3 -13.19 13.89 13.74
CA ASN A 3 -13.35 12.67 12.95
C ASN A 3 -12.67 12.88 11.59
N SER A 4 -11.49 12.30 11.43
CA SER A 4 -10.76 12.30 10.16
C SER A 4 -11.13 11.05 9.36
N THR A 5 -11.62 11.25 8.15
CA THR A 5 -11.86 10.16 7.20
C THR A 5 -10.64 10.03 6.28
N VAL A 6 -10.06 8.84 6.19
CA VAL A 6 -8.94 8.53 5.29
C VAL A 6 -9.42 7.60 4.18
N LEU A 7 -9.17 7.97 2.92
CA LEU A 7 -9.39 7.12 1.76
C LEU A 7 -8.15 6.24 1.51
N MET A 8 -8.35 4.97 1.23
CA MET A 8 -7.29 4.02 0.88
C MET A 8 -7.72 3.17 -0.33
N SER A 9 -6.75 2.68 -1.09
CA SER A 9 -6.93 1.67 -2.12
C SER A 9 -6.06 0.48 -1.77
N SER A 10 -6.62 -0.72 -1.84
CA SER A 10 -5.93 -1.96 -1.54
C SER A 10 -5.01 -2.38 -2.70
N PRO A 11 -3.92 -3.13 -2.42
CA PRO A 11 -2.89 -3.41 -3.40
C PRO A 11 -3.15 -4.71 -4.20
N GLU A 12 -4.39 -5.03 -4.57
CA GLU A 12 -4.75 -6.30 -5.24
C GLU A 12 -3.92 -6.58 -6.49
N TYR A 13 -3.60 -5.52 -7.24
CA TYR A 13 -2.87 -5.58 -8.50
C TYR A 13 -1.54 -4.82 -8.44
N PHE A 14 -1.00 -4.59 -7.25
CA PHE A 14 0.23 -3.81 -7.09
C PHE A 14 1.42 -4.48 -7.77
N ARG A 15 2.06 -3.73 -8.68
CA ARG A 15 3.25 -4.12 -9.45
C ARG A 15 4.08 -2.89 -9.80
N ILE A 16 5.35 -3.10 -10.15
CA ILE A 16 6.25 -2.08 -10.69
C ILE A 16 6.45 -2.37 -12.19
N GLU A 17 5.49 -1.91 -13.00
CA GLU A 17 5.44 -2.20 -14.45
C GLU A 17 6.20 -1.17 -15.31
N TYR A 18 6.60 -0.05 -14.72
CA TYR A 18 7.33 1.03 -15.38
C TYR A 18 8.14 1.81 -14.34
N SER A 19 9.12 2.61 -14.77
CA SER A 19 9.88 3.50 -13.88
C SER A 19 9.58 4.97 -14.18
N ILE A 20 9.04 5.67 -13.18
CA ILE A 20 8.75 7.12 -13.25
C ILE A 20 9.45 7.91 -12.14
N ASN A 21 10.12 7.21 -11.21
CA ASN A 21 10.88 7.81 -10.13
C ASN A 21 12.09 6.93 -9.76
N PRO A 22 13.12 7.48 -9.08
CA PRO A 22 14.39 6.77 -8.84
C PRO A 22 14.31 5.49 -8.00
N TRP A 23 13.19 5.25 -7.31
CA TRP A 23 13.00 4.06 -6.48
C TRP A 23 12.44 2.87 -7.28
N MET A 24 11.83 3.14 -8.44
CA MET A 24 11.21 2.11 -9.26
C MET A 24 12.25 1.43 -10.15
N VAL A 25 12.41 0.13 -9.98
CA VAL A 25 13.13 -0.75 -10.90
C VAL A 25 12.10 -1.50 -11.74
N GLU A 26 11.95 -1.10 -13.01
CA GLU A 26 11.00 -1.73 -13.93
C GLU A 26 11.26 -3.24 -14.06
N GLY A 27 10.19 -4.03 -14.04
CA GLY A 27 10.27 -5.49 -14.20
C GLY A 27 10.75 -6.24 -12.96
N VAL A 28 10.99 -5.56 -11.83
CA VAL A 28 11.30 -6.26 -10.57
C VAL A 28 10.09 -7.04 -10.07
N GLU A 29 10.33 -8.26 -9.61
CA GLU A 29 9.28 -9.08 -9.01
C GLU A 29 8.89 -8.53 -7.64
N VAL A 30 7.60 -8.26 -7.45
CA VAL A 30 7.04 -7.82 -6.17
C VAL A 30 6.46 -9.02 -5.43
N ASN A 31 6.81 -9.18 -4.16
CA ASN A 31 6.11 -10.11 -3.28
C ASN A 31 4.73 -9.53 -2.91
N LEU A 32 3.71 -9.87 -3.71
CA LEU A 32 2.37 -9.33 -3.59
C LEU A 32 1.69 -9.69 -2.26
N GLU A 33 1.96 -10.88 -1.72
CA GLU A 33 1.39 -11.30 -0.44
C GLU A 33 1.97 -10.49 0.73
N LEU A 34 3.27 -10.20 0.71
CA LEU A 34 3.88 -9.29 1.67
C LEU A 34 3.30 -7.87 1.56
N ALA A 35 3.11 -7.36 0.34
CA ALA A 35 2.52 -6.03 0.13
C ALA A 35 1.09 -5.93 0.70
N LYS A 36 0.26 -6.95 0.47
CA LYS A 36 -1.10 -7.03 1.05
C LYS A 36 -1.07 -7.10 2.58
N ALA A 37 -0.16 -7.88 3.16
CA ALA A 37 -0.01 -7.99 4.60
C ALA A 37 0.41 -6.66 5.24
N GLN A 38 1.39 -5.97 4.64
CA GLN A 38 1.86 -4.64 5.09
C GLN A 38 0.73 -3.60 5.02
N TRP A 39 0.01 -3.54 3.90
CA TRP A 39 -1.12 -2.63 3.74
C TRP A 39 -2.26 -2.90 4.73
N SER A 40 -2.61 -4.18 4.95
CA SER A 40 -3.65 -4.57 5.89
C SER A 40 -3.29 -4.14 7.33
N GLY A 41 -2.03 -4.32 7.72
CA GLY A 41 -1.52 -3.84 9.01
C GLY A 41 -1.68 -2.33 9.18
N LEU A 42 -1.32 -1.54 8.16
CA LEU A 42 -1.52 -0.08 8.17
C LEU A 42 -2.99 0.30 8.28
N ASN A 43 -3.86 -0.30 7.47
CA ASN A 43 -5.30 -0.02 7.48
C ASN A 43 -5.94 -0.34 8.85
N GLN A 44 -5.53 -1.43 9.49
CA GLN A 44 -5.97 -1.78 10.84
C GLN A 44 -5.53 -0.75 11.88
N LEU A 45 -4.27 -0.30 11.83
CA LEU A 45 -3.77 0.74 12.75
C LEU A 45 -4.55 2.05 12.60
N LEU A 46 -4.83 2.49 11.38
CA LEU A 46 -5.58 3.71 11.12
C LEU A 46 -7.03 3.62 11.60
N LYS A 47 -7.68 2.46 11.44
CA LYS A 47 -9.06 2.24 11.93
C LYS A 47 -9.14 2.18 13.45
N ASN A 48 -8.13 1.61 14.11
CA ASN A 48 -8.13 1.44 15.57
C ASN A 48 -7.70 2.71 16.32
N GLY A 49 -6.98 3.62 15.65
CA GLY A 49 -6.55 4.92 16.20
C GLY A 49 -7.52 6.08 15.92
N SER A 50 -8.66 5.80 15.29
CA SER A 50 -9.72 6.79 14.98
C SER A 50 -10.82 6.80 16.04
#